data_AF-A0A5P9WGT0-F1
#
_entry.id   AF-A0A5P9WGT0-F1
#
_cell.length_a   1.000
_cell.length_b   1.000
_cell.length_c   1.000
_cell.angle_alpha   90.00
_cell.angle_beta   90.00
_cell.angle_gamma   90.00
#
_symmetry.space_group_name_H-M   'P 1'
#
loop_
_entity.id
_entity.type
_entity.pdbx_description
1 polymer ?
#
loop_
_entity_poly.entity_id
_entity_poly.type
_entity_poly.pdbx_seq_one_letter_code
_entity_poly.pdbx_strand_id
1 'polypeptide(L)' 'MATRPWIVDDDLWVRIEPLLPPWPERSPVPRPAPDRLWLQDILHVRHQEIA' A
#
# COMPACT_ATOMS: atom_id res chain seq x y z
N MET A 1 15.24 -7.49 14.24
CA MET A 1 15.22 -6.04 13.92
C MET A 1 13.79 -5.69 13.60
N ALA A 2 13.18 -4.74 14.32
CA ALA A 2 11.78 -4.40 14.09
C ALA A 2 11.67 -3.62 12.78
N THR A 3 11.06 -4.23 11.77
CA THR A 3 10.65 -3.55 10.55
C THR A 3 9.67 -2.44 10.93
N ARG A 4 9.89 -1.22 10.42
CA ARG A 4 9.00 -0.09 10.71
C ARG A 4 7.57 -0.48 10.29
N PRO A 5 6.54 -0.19 11.09
CA PRO A 5 5.18 -0.70 10.87
C PRO A 5 4.49 -0.20 9.59
N TRP A 6 5.06 0.80 8.91
CA TRP A 6 4.58 1.29 7.60
C TRP A 6 5.36 0.74 6.40
N ILE A 7 6.40 -0.08 6.63
CA ILE A 7 7.10 -0.77 5.53
C ILE A 7 6.25 -1.97 5.13
N VAL A 8 5.90 -2.03 3.85
CA VAL A 8 5.23 -3.17 3.25
C VAL A 8 6.30 -4.03 2.59
N ASP A 9 6.78 -5.05 3.29
CA ASP A 9 7.74 -6.03 2.78
C ASP A 9 7.10 -6.96 1.74
N ASP A 10 7.90 -7.77 1.04
CA ASP A 10 7.43 -8.62 -0.06
C ASP A 10 6.48 -9.72 0.41
N ASP A 11 6.73 -10.32 1.58
CA ASP A 11 5.85 -11.35 2.14
C ASP A 11 4.48 -10.77 2.53
N LEU A 12 4.47 -9.54 3.07
CA LEU A 12 3.24 -8.82 3.35
C LEU A 12 2.54 -8.39 2.04
N TRP A 13 3.29 -7.93 1.05
CA TRP A 13 2.75 -7.54 -0.25
C TRP A 13 2.02 -8.70 -0.94
N VAL A 14 2.61 -9.89 -0.98
CA VAL A 14 1.99 -11.10 -1.57
C VAL A 14 0.67 -11.47 -0.90
N ARG A 15 0.48 -11.13 0.39
CA ARG A 15 -0.78 -11.37 1.10
C ARG A 15 -1.82 -10.28 0.84
N ILE A 16 -1.39 -9.04 0.61
CA ILE A 16 -2.27 -7.88 0.42
C ILE A 16 -2.70 -7.74 -1.04
N GLU A 17 -1.79 -7.92 -1.99
CA GLU A 17 -2.04 -7.80 -3.43
C GLU A 17 -3.31 -8.52 -3.90
N PRO A 18 -3.56 -9.81 -3.57
CA PRO A 18 -4.78 -10.50 -3.98
C PRO A 18 -6.06 -10.01 -3.27
N LEU A 19 -5.93 -9.27 -2.17
CA LEU A 19 -7.06 -8.66 -1.45
C LEU A 19 -7.43 -7.29 -2.01
N LEU A 20 -6.56 -6.67 -2.82
CA LEU A 20 -6.84 -5.37 -3.40
C LEU A 20 -7.90 -5.50 -4.50
N PRO A 21 -8.86 -4.56 -4.57
CA PRO A 21 -9.82 -4.56 -5.66
C PRO A 21 -9.08 -4.36 -6.98
N PRO A 22 -9.48 -5.07 -8.05
CA PRO A 22 -8.89 -4.86 -9.36
C PRO A 22 -9.09 -3.40 -9.78
N TRP A 23 -8.03 -2.79 -10.32
CA TRP A 23 -8.13 -1.43 -10.83
C TRP A 23 -9.20 -1.36 -11.92
N PRO A 24 -10.19 -0.45 -11.82
CA PRO A 24 -11.26 -0.39 -12.81
C PRO A 24 -10.71 -0.04 -14.18
N GLU A 25 -11.09 -0.83 -15.20
CA GLU A 25 -10.65 -0.64 -16.60
C GLU A 25 -11.01 0.75 -17.16
N ARG A 26 -12.07 1.37 -16.63
CA ARG A 26 -12.56 2.70 -17.04
C ARG A 26 -12.29 3.77 -16.00
N SER A 27 -11.24 3.64 -15.20
CA SER A 27 -10.86 4.72 -14.29
C SER A 27 -10.47 5.96 -15.10
N PRO A 28 -11.07 7.13 -14.85
CA PRO A 28 -10.62 8.39 -15.45
C PRO A 28 -9.25 8.82 -14.93
N VAL A 29 -8.78 8.18 -13.86
CA VAL A 29 -7.49 8.43 -13.23
C VAL A 29 -6.49 7.37 -13.72
N PRO A 30 -5.30 7.76 -14.17
CA PRO A 30 -4.23 6.80 -14.45
C PRO A 30 -3.96 5.96 -13.21
N ARG A 31 -3.62 4.67 -13.39
CA ARG A 31 -3.30 3.80 -12.27
C ARG A 31 -2.22 4.48 -11.42
N PRO A 32 -2.43 4.67 -10.11
CA PRO A 32 -1.46 5.30 -9.24
C PRO A 32 -0.14 4.52 -9.30
N ALA A 33 0.94 5.18 -8.85
CA ALA A 33 2.25 4.58 -8.61
C ALA A 33 2.14 3.15 -8.02
N PRO A 34 3.17 2.29 -8.20
CA PRO A 34 3.08 0.87 -7.85
C PRO A 34 2.34 0.69 -6.52
N ASP A 35 1.27 -0.11 -6.52
CA ASP A 35 0.25 -0.12 -5.46
C ASP A 35 0.88 -0.28 -4.04
N ARG A 36 2.06 -0.91 -3.97
CA ARG A 36 2.91 -1.05 -2.78
C ARG A 36 3.47 0.26 -2.22
N LEU A 37 3.89 1.21 -3.05
CA LEU A 37 4.39 2.52 -2.61
C LEU A 37 3.25 3.37 -2.07
N TRP A 38 2.09 3.35 -2.73
CA TRP A 38 0.90 4.04 -2.28
C TRP A 38 0.41 3.49 -0.92
N LEU A 39 0.41 2.17 -0.76
CA LEU A 39 0.05 1.55 0.51
C LEU A 39 1.00 1.95 1.65
N GLN A 40 2.31 1.99 1.37
CA GLN A 40 3.31 2.44 2.34
C GLN A 40 3.13 3.89 2.74
N ASP A 41 2.79 4.77 1.80
CA ASP A 41 2.56 6.19 2.08
C ASP A 41 1.35 6.40 3.00
N ILE A 42 0.23 5.70 2.72
CA ILE A 42 -0.96 5.72 3.58
C ILE A 42 -0.64 5.18 4.98
N LEU A 43 0.06 4.05 5.07
CA LEU A 43 0.44 3.48 6.37
C LEU A 43 1.41 4.39 7.12
N HIS A 44 2.28 5.10 6.40
CA HIS A 44 3.21 6.06 6.98
C HIS A 44 2.45 7.25 7.58
N VAL A 45 1.58 7.90 6.80
CA VAL A 45 0.73 9.01 7.27
C VAL A 45 -0.11 8.58 8.47
N ARG A 46 -0.75 7.40 8.39
CA ARG A 46 -1.56 6.86 9.48
C ARG A 46 -0.74 6.61 10.74
N HIS A 47 0.47 6.07 10.61
CA HIS A 47 1.34 5.85 11.77
C HIS A 47 1.80 7.17 12.39
N GLN A 48 2.11 8.19 11.58
CA GLN A 48 2.52 9.50 12.10
C GLN A 48 1.36 10.25 12.80
N GLU A 49 0.10 10.00 12.43
CA GLU A 49 -1.08 10.58 13.10
C GLU A 49 -1.44 9.89 14.43
N ILE A 50 -1.01 8.64 14.64
CA ILE A 50 -1.30 7.84 15.83
C ILE A 50 -0.15 7.89 16.86
N ALA A 51 1.06 8.23 16.42
CA ALA A 51 2.27 8.31 17.25
C ALA A 51 2.39 9.64 17.99
#